data_AF-A0A9D6HTU7-F1
#
_entry.id   AF-A0A9D6HTU7-F1
#
_cell.length_a   1.000
_cell.length_b   1.000
_cell.length_c   1.000
_cell.angle_alpha   90.00
_cell.angle_beta   90.00
_cell.angle_gamma   90.00
#
_symmetry.space_group_name_H-M   'P 1'
#
loop_
_entity.id
_entity.type
_entity.pdbx_description
1 polymer ?
#
loop_
_entity_poly.entity_id
_entity_poly.type
_entity_poly.pdbx_seq_one_letter_code
_entity_poly.pdbx_strand_id
1 'polypeptide(L)'
;MLDLRVADRLGGGARETSWRLEEFKKRLIEVQKQPFTVQDLKISGHDVMKVLRLRSGPKVGEILNALFEEVVEKKLENEKKPLVSRLKEFKTS
;
A
#
# COMPACT_ATOMS: atom_id res chain seq x y z
N MET A 1 -38.72 5.34 -15.75
CA MET A 1 -39.79 6.34 -15.53
C MET A 1 -39.96 6.61 -14.05
N LEU A 2 -39.01 7.33 -13.43
CA LEU A 2 -39.23 7.97 -12.13
C LEU A 2 -38.44 9.28 -12.04
N ASP A 3 -38.42 10.01 -13.16
CA ASP A 3 -37.87 11.35 -13.28
C ASP A 3 -39.02 12.35 -13.22
N LEU A 4 -39.58 12.61 -12.04
CA LEU A 4 -40.34 13.84 -11.75
C LEU A 4 -40.83 13.84 -10.29
N ARG A 5 -40.02 14.40 -9.38
CA ARG A 5 -40.43 15.16 -8.16
C ARG A 5 -39.31 15.23 -7.11
N VAL A 6 -38.10 15.60 -7.53
CA VAL A 6 -37.06 16.08 -6.59
C VAL A 6 -36.83 17.59 -6.74
N ALA A 7 -37.66 18.28 -7.54
CA ALA A 7 -37.49 19.70 -7.86
C ALA A 7 -38.20 20.68 -6.89
N ASP A 8 -38.88 20.20 -5.85
CA ASP A 8 -39.66 21.07 -4.95
C ASP A 8 -39.26 20.89 -3.47
N ARG A 9 -37.95 20.93 -3.19
CA ARG A 9 -37.47 21.31 -1.86
C ARG A 9 -36.07 21.89 -1.89
N LEU A 10 -35.82 22.79 -2.85
CA LEU A 10 -34.66 23.68 -2.87
C LEU A 10 -34.96 24.93 -2.01
N GLY A 11 -35.50 24.72 -0.82
CA GLY A 11 -35.95 25.76 0.09
C GLY A 11 -35.27 25.62 1.44
N GLY A 12 -34.21 26.39 1.65
CA GLY A 12 -33.73 26.73 2.99
C GLY A 12 -32.53 25.94 3.48
N GLY A 13 -31.39 26.61 3.55
CA GLY A 13 -30.34 26.28 4.52
C GLY A 13 -29.31 25.29 4.03
N ALA A 14 -28.16 25.82 3.60
CA ALA A 14 -26.97 25.06 3.33
C ALA A 14 -26.62 24.09 4.49
N ARG A 15 -26.51 22.80 4.16
CA ARG A 15 -25.63 21.86 4.83
C ARG A 15 -24.81 21.18 3.75
N GLU A 16 -23.53 21.55 3.70
CA GLU A 16 -22.60 21.33 2.58
C GLU A 16 -22.12 19.88 2.38
N THR A 17 -22.84 18.88 2.87
CA THR A 17 -22.44 17.48 2.66
C THR A 17 -23.62 16.67 2.18
N SER A 18 -23.78 16.66 0.86
CA SER A 18 -24.68 15.74 0.16
C SER A 18 -24.23 14.29 0.40
N TRP A 19 -25.17 13.36 0.51
CA TRP A 19 -24.94 11.91 0.45
C TRP A 19 -24.01 11.52 -0.71
N ARG A 20 -24.10 12.27 -1.81
CA ARG A 20 -23.26 12.13 -3.00
C ARG A 20 -21.77 12.42 -2.73
N LEU A 21 -21.47 13.35 -1.83
CA LEU A 21 -20.13 13.73 -1.40
C LEU A 21 -19.51 12.66 -0.50
N GLU A 22 -20.32 12.03 0.37
CA GLU A 22 -19.90 10.88 1.18
C GLU A 22 -19.62 9.64 0.31
N GLU A 23 -20.46 9.37 -0.69
CA GLU A 23 -20.26 8.26 -1.62
C GLU A 23 -19.01 8.46 -2.50
N PHE A 24 -18.77 9.70 -2.94
CA PHE A 24 -17.56 10.08 -3.67
C PHE A 24 -16.30 9.95 -2.80
N LYS A 25 -16.36 10.36 -1.52
CA LYS A 25 -15.26 10.16 -0.56
C LYS A 25 -14.96 8.68 -0.34
N LYS A 26 -15.98 7.82 -0.19
CA LYS A 26 -15.77 6.36 -0.05
C LYS A 26 -15.07 5.76 -1.27
N ARG A 27 -15.53 6.09 -2.49
CA ARG A 27 -14.88 5.63 -3.73
C ARG A 27 -13.44 6.15 -3.85
N LEU A 28 -13.19 7.41 -3.49
CA LEU A 28 -11.83 7.96 -3.45
C LEU A 28 -10.94 7.21 -2.47
N ILE A 29 -11.42 6.88 -1.26
CA ILE A 29 -10.66 6.13 -0.24
C ILE A 29 -10.34 4.71 -0.72
N GLU A 30 -11.25 4.05 -1.45
CA GLU A 30 -11.00 2.74 -2.04
C GLU A 30 -9.95 2.79 -3.17
N VAL A 31 -10.01 3.81 -4.02
CA VAL A 31 -9.06 4.00 -5.14
C VAL A 31 -7.69 4.48 -4.66
N GLN A 32 -7.62 5.20 -3.54
CA GLN A 32 -6.35 5.71 -2.98
C GLN A 32 -5.52 4.67 -2.24
N LYS A 33 -5.95 3.41 -2.16
CA LYS A 33 -5.06 2.31 -1.80
C LYS A 33 -4.08 2.09 -2.94
N GLN A 34 -3.10 2.99 -3.09
CA GLN A 34 -1.92 2.70 -3.89
C GLN A 34 -1.39 1.35 -3.40
N PRO A 35 -1.32 0.33 -4.27
CA PRO A 35 -0.74 -0.93 -3.85
C PRO A 35 0.69 -0.58 -3.44
N PHE A 36 1.00 -0.81 -2.15
CA PHE A 36 2.38 -0.86 -1.72
C PHE A 36 3.06 -1.83 -2.70
N THR A 37 4.23 -1.49 -3.22
CA THR A 37 4.96 -2.38 -4.13
C THR A 37 6.32 -2.71 -3.56
N VAL A 38 6.92 -3.81 -4.02
CA VAL A 38 8.30 -4.18 -3.67
C VAL A 38 9.33 -3.06 -3.94
N GLN A 39 9.02 -2.11 -4.83
CA GLN A 39 9.87 -0.96 -5.12
C GLN A 39 9.80 0.13 -4.05
N ASP A 40 8.73 0.15 -3.25
CA ASP A 40 8.54 1.09 -2.14
C ASP A 40 9.33 0.67 -0.88
N LEU A 41 9.88 -0.55 -0.87
CA LEU A 41 10.79 -0.98 0.18
C LEU A 41 12.01 -0.06 0.28
N LYS A 42 12.44 0.28 1.49
CA LYS A 42 13.64 1.11 1.74
C LYS A 42 14.96 0.43 1.36
N ILE A 43 14.90 -0.76 0.76
CA ILE A 43 16.03 -1.60 0.37
C ILE A 43 15.87 -1.92 -1.10
N SER A 44 16.98 -1.83 -1.84
CA SER A 44 17.03 -2.27 -3.24
C SER A 44 17.56 -3.70 -3.36
N GLY A 45 17.26 -4.36 -4.48
CA GLY A 45 17.83 -5.68 -4.78
C GLY A 45 19.37 -5.71 -4.72
N HIS A 46 20.04 -4.58 -4.98
CA HIS A 46 21.49 -4.45 -4.80
C HIS A 46 21.93 -4.58 -3.34
N ASP A 47 21.17 -4.03 -2.39
CA ASP A 47 21.44 -4.19 -0.95
C ASP A 47 21.24 -5.64 -0.53
N VAL A 48 20.16 -6.29 -0.99
CA VAL A 48 19.91 -7.72 -0.77
C VAL A 48 21.10 -8.55 -1.25
N MET A 49 21.56 -8.30 -2.49
CA MET A 49 22.71 -9.01 -3.08
C MET A 49 23.99 -8.80 -2.28
N LYS A 50 24.28 -7.58 -1.80
CA LYS A 50 25.46 -7.30 -0.97
C LYS A 50 25.40 -7.99 0.39
N VAL A 51 24.25 -7.95 1.06
CA VAL A 51 24.06 -8.51 2.41
C VAL A 51 24.11 -10.04 2.39
N LEU A 52 23.39 -10.66 1.46
CA LEU A 52 23.30 -12.11 1.34
C LEU A 52 24.44 -12.72 0.50
N ARG A 53 25.24 -11.89 -0.19
CA ARG A 53 26.26 -12.32 -1.17
C ARG A 53 25.69 -13.27 -2.23
N LEU A 54 24.44 -13.06 -2.63
CA LEU A 54 23.78 -13.83 -3.69
C LEU A 54 24.05 -13.23 -5.06
N ARG A 55 24.11 -14.07 -6.10
CA ARG A 55 24.12 -13.60 -7.49
C ARG A 55 22.75 -13.05 -7.87
N SER A 56 22.74 -12.07 -8.77
CA SER A 56 21.51 -11.54 -9.34
C SER A 56 20.73 -12.66 -10.01
N GLY A 57 19.47 -12.85 -9.62
CA GLY A 57 18.64 -13.95 -10.07
C GLY A 57 17.25 -13.93 -9.44
N PRO A 58 16.36 -14.87 -9.81
CA PRO A 58 14.97 -14.90 -9.36
C PRO A 58 14.85 -14.95 -7.83
N LYS A 59 15.83 -15.58 -7.15
CA LYS A 59 15.93 -15.63 -5.69
C LYS A 59 15.91 -14.26 -5.00
N VAL A 60 16.49 -13.23 -5.62
CA VAL A 60 16.47 -11.87 -5.03
C VAL A 60 15.06 -11.30 -5.05
N GLY A 61 14.30 -11.57 -6.12
CA GLY A 61 12.90 -11.18 -6.23
C GLY A 61 12.01 -11.91 -5.21
N GLU A 62 12.25 -13.20 -4.99
CA GLU A 62 11.54 -13.98 -3.96
C GLU A 62 11.74 -13.40 -2.56
N ILE A 63 12.98 -13.02 -2.21
CA ILE A 63 13.30 -12.42 -0.91
C ILE A 63 12.66 -11.03 -0.77
N LEU A 64 12.70 -10.22 -1.82
CA LEU A 64 12.03 -8.91 -1.81
C LEU A 64 10.52 -9.04 -1.66
N ASN A 65 9.89 -10.03 -2.33
CA ASN A 65 8.47 -10.34 -2.16
C ASN A 65 8.15 -10.80 -0.73
N ALA A 66 8.97 -11.68 -0.14
CA ALA A 66 8.76 -12.13 1.23
C ALA A 66 8.88 -10.97 2.24
N LEU A 67 9.90 -10.10 2.10
CA LEU A 67 10.03 -8.90 2.93
C LEU A 67 8.87 -7.94 2.74
N PHE A 68 8.40 -7.80 1.50
CA PHE A 68 7.24 -6.98 1.18
C PHE A 68 5.97 -7.50 1.88
N GLU A 69 5.71 -8.80 1.84
CA GLU A 69 4.58 -9.40 2.58
C GLU A 69 4.69 -9.15 4.07
N GLU A 70 5.87 -9.32 4.69
CA GLU A 70 6.06 -9.01 6.11
C GLU A 70 5.78 -7.54 6.46
N VAL A 71 6.16 -6.61 5.58
CA VAL A 71 5.88 -5.18 5.75
C VAL A 71 4.39 -4.86 5.56
N VAL A 72 3.73 -5.49 4.58
CA VAL A 72 2.27 -5.34 4.35
C VAL A 72 1.48 -5.93 5.52
N GLU A 73 1.92 -7.05 6.08
CA GLU A 73 1.35 -7.63 7.30
C GLU A 73 1.65 -6.81 8.57
N LYS A 74 2.35 -5.66 8.45
CA LYS A 74 2.83 -4.83 9.56
C LYS A 74 3.67 -5.60 10.59
N LYS A 75 4.27 -6.73 10.19
CA LYS A 75 5.22 -7.49 11.01
C LYS A 75 6.58 -6.82 11.05
N LEU A 76 6.89 -6.01 10.04
CA LEU A 76 8.18 -5.34 9.89
C LEU A 76 8.02 -3.89 9.43
N GLU A 77 8.82 -2.98 9.97
CA GLU A 77 8.86 -1.60 9.52
C GLU A 77 9.62 -1.49 8.18
N ASN A 78 9.08 -0.64 7.29
CA ASN A 78 9.74 -0.30 6.02
C ASN A 78 10.95 0.64 6.24
N GLU A 79 11.95 0.20 7.01
CA GLU A 79 13.16 0.94 7.32
C GLU A 79 14.40 0.10 6.99
N LYS A 80 15.48 0.76 6.55
CA LYS A 80 16.72 0.06 6.15
C LYS A 80 17.28 -0.84 7.25
N LYS A 81 17.25 -0.39 8.51
CA LYS A 81 17.81 -1.13 9.66
C LYS A 81 17.08 -2.46 9.93
N PRO A 82 15.75 -2.49 10.19
CA PRO A 82 15.02 -3.73 10.45
C PRO A 82 15.04 -4.67 9.24
N LEU A 83 14.90 -4.14 8.02
CA LEU A 83 14.97 -4.95 6.80
C LEU A 83 16.32 -5.65 6.64
N VAL A 84 17.43 -4.94 6.87
CA VAL A 84 18.77 -5.54 6.83
C VAL A 84 18.99 -6.54 7.98
N SER A 85 18.44 -6.29 9.16
CA SER A 85 18.50 -7.24 10.28
C SER A 85 17.78 -8.54 9.91
N ARG A 86 16.59 -8.43 9.34
CA ARG A 86 15.78 -9.59 8.93
C ARG A 86 16.45 -10.38 7.80
N LEU A 87 17.06 -9.68 6.83
CA LEU A 87 17.88 -10.32 5.80
C LEU A 87 19.04 -11.16 6.37
N LYS A 88 19.66 -10.74 7.47
CA LYS A 88 20.75 -11.53 8.09
C LYS A 88 20.22 -12.83 8.71
N GLU A 89 18.99 -12.84 9.19
CA GLU A 89 18.35 -14.05 9.71
C GLU A 89 18.06 -15.05 8.57
N PHE A 90 17.60 -14.57 7.41
CA PHE A 90 17.44 -15.41 6.21
C PHE A 90 18.73 -16.11 5.76
N LYS A 91 19.90 -15.54 6.04
CA LYS A 91 21.20 -16.15 5.70
C LYS A 91 21.55 -17.34 6.60
N THR A 92 20.96 -17.42 7.79
CA THR A 92 21.33 -18.40 8.82
C THR A 92 20.50 -19.68 8.72
N SER A 93 19.47 -19.71 7.87
CA SER A 93 18.59 -20.86 7.70
C SER A 93 18.91 -21.72 6.48
#